data_AF-J9F3V4-F1
#
_entry.id   AF-J9F3V4-F1
#
_cell.length_a   1.000
_cell.length_b   1.000
_cell.length_c   1.000
_cell.angle_alpha   90.00
_cell.angle_beta   90.00
_cell.angle_gamma   90.00
#
_symmetry.space_group_name_H-M   'P 1'
#
loop_
_entity.id
_entity.type
_entity.pdbx_description
1 polymer ?
#
loop_
_entity_poly.entity_id
_entity_poly.type
_entity_poly.pdbx_seq_one_letter_code
_entity_poly.pdbx_strand_id
1 'polypeptide(L)' 'TEKRREELYEVIMQEAVSVGIGMVSPARIDEINILQATYEAMREAVGKLSVEPGVLLNDAVTIPLIPPHIVQVPI' A
#
# COMPACT_ATOMS: atom_id res chain seq x y z
N THR A 1 9.84 8.61 -17.14
CA THR A 1 10.92 9.57 -16.81
C THR A 1 10.61 10.20 -15.48
N GLU A 2 11.62 10.70 -14.76
CA GLU A 2 11.45 11.38 -13.48
C GLU A 2 10.41 12.52 -13.55
N LYS A 3 10.54 13.41 -14.55
CA LYS A 3 9.61 14.52 -14.78
C LYS A 3 8.14 14.08 -14.85
N ARG A 4 7.85 13.02 -15.62
CA ARG A 4 6.47 12.51 -15.76
C ARG A 4 5.91 11.92 -14.46
N ARG A 5 6.77 11.36 -13.60
CA ARG A 5 6.36 10.83 -12.29
C ARG A 5 5.96 11.98 -11.35
N GLU A 6 6.72 13.07 -11.34
CA GLU A 6 6.41 14.25 -10.52
C GLU A 6 5.11 14.92 -10.98
N GLU A 7 4.91 15.07 -12.30
CA GLU A 7 3.65 15.57 -12.86
C GLU A 7 2.45 14.72 -12.43
N LEU A 8 2.57 13.39 -12.48
CA LEU A 8 1.49 12.48 -12.06
C LEU A 8 1.29 12.43 -10.55
N TYR A 9 2.36 12.61 -9.76
CA TYR A 9 2.27 12.67 -8.30
C TYR A 9 1.33 13.79 -7.87
N GLU A 10 1.51 15.00 -8.41
CA GLU A 10 0.64 16.14 -8.10
C GLU A 10 -0.83 15.86 -8.46
N VAL A 11 -1.07 15.28 -9.64
CA VAL A 11 -2.43 14.91 -10.08
C VAL A 11 -3.06 13.89 -9.12
N ILE A 12 -2.32 12.83 -8.75
CA ILE A 12 -2.83 11.79 -7.83
C ILE A 12 -3.14 12.39 -6.46
N MET A 13 -2.26 13.23 -5.91
CA MET A 13 -2.48 13.83 -4.59
C MET A 13 -3.66 14.81 -4.57
N GLN A 14 -3.98 15.44 -5.70
CA GLN A 14 -5.13 16.34 -5.82
C GLN A 14 -6.46 15.61 -6.09
N GLU A 15 -6.44 14.54 -6.89
CA GLU A 15 -7.66 13.89 -7.38
C GLU A 15 -8.04 12.63 -6.59
N ALA A 16 -7.10 11.97 -5.91
CA ALA A 16 -7.40 10.75 -5.17
C ALA A 16 -8.30 11.03 -3.95
N VAL A 17 -9.29 10.16 -3.73
CA VAL A 17 -10.17 10.22 -2.55
C VAL A 17 -9.39 10.06 -1.25
N SER A 18 -8.36 9.21 -1.27
CA SER A 18 -7.49 8.96 -0.12
C SER A 18 -6.17 8.36 -0.57
N VAL A 19 -5.09 8.70 0.12
CA VAL A 19 -3.75 8.16 -0.11
C VAL A 19 -3.13 7.75 1.22
N GLY A 20 -2.73 6.50 1.33
CA GLY A 20 -2.04 5.95 2.49
C GLY A 20 -0.62 5.52 2.14
N ILE A 21 0.34 5.80 3.02
CA ILE A 21 1.76 5.46 2.84
C ILE A 21 2.23 4.63 4.03
N GLY A 22 2.70 3.42 3.78
CA GLY A 22 3.37 2.57 4.76
C GLY A 22 4.87 2.51 4.52
N MET A 23 5.65 2.46 5.60
CA MET A 23 7.11 2.48 5.53
C MET A 23 7.69 1.55 6.60
N VAL A 24 8.61 0.69 6.18
CA VAL A 24 9.32 -0.21 7.08
C VAL A 24 10.81 0.09 6.99
N SER A 25 11.47 0.18 8.14
CA SER A 25 12.89 0.53 8.21
C SER A 25 13.79 -0.61 7.72
N PRO A 26 15.00 -0.34 7.23
CA PRO A 26 15.96 -1.39 6.86
C PRO A 26 16.26 -2.36 8.01
N ALA A 27 16.44 -1.84 9.23
CA ALA A 27 16.64 -2.68 10.41
C ALA A 27 15.47 -3.65 10.63
N ARG A 28 14.24 -3.20 10.41
CA ARG A 28 13.06 -4.05 10.49
C ARG A 28 13.02 -5.07 9.35
N ILE A 29 13.40 -4.70 8.13
CA ILE A 29 13.51 -5.64 7.00
C ILE A 29 14.51 -6.76 7.32
N ASP A 30 15.65 -6.43 7.94
CA ASP A 30 16.65 -7.42 8.34
C ASP A 30 16.11 -8.40 9.40
N GLU A 31 15.21 -7.96 10.28
CA GLU A 31 14.57 -8.80 11.29
C GLU A 31 13.53 -9.77 10.70
N ILE A 32 12.67 -9.28 9.80
CA ILE A 32 11.47 -10.02 9.35
C ILE A 32 11.51 -10.48 7.90
N ASN A 33 12.59 -10.21 7.16
CA ASN A 33 12.75 -10.34 5.71
C ASN A 33 11.88 -9.39 4.86
N ILE A 34 12.29 -9.22 3.59
CA ILE A 34 11.70 -8.25 2.66
C ILE A 34 10.23 -8.55 2.32
N LEU A 35 9.82 -9.82 2.30
CA LEU A 35 8.44 -10.18 1.98
C LEU A 35 7.50 -9.78 3.12
N GLN A 36 7.85 -10.10 4.37
CA GLN A 36 7.02 -9.72 5.52
C GLN A 36 7.03 -8.21 5.75
N ALA A 37 8.16 -7.55 5.54
CA ALA A 37 8.24 -6.09 5.57
C ALA A 37 7.33 -5.44 4.52
N THR A 38 7.23 -6.02 3.32
CA THR A 38 6.30 -5.54 2.29
C THR A 38 4.85 -5.67 2.76
N TYR A 39 4.46 -6.79 3.37
CA TYR A 39 3.13 -6.96 3.94
C TYR A 39 2.85 -6.03 5.13
N GLU A 40 3.85 -5.75 5.97
CA GLU A 40 3.74 -4.79 7.07
C GLU A 40 3.50 -3.37 6.53
N ALA A 41 4.30 -2.93 5.55
CA ALA A 41 4.12 -1.64 4.88
C ALA A 41 2.76 -1.52 4.17
N MET A 42 2.33 -2.55 3.43
CA MET A 42 1.04 -2.52 2.73
C MET A 42 -0.14 -2.43 3.71
N ARG A 43 -0.10 -3.15 4.84
CA ARG A 43 -1.12 -3.04 5.89
C ARG A 43 -1.16 -1.64 6.51
N GLU A 44 0.00 -1.07 6.78
CA GLU A 44 0.10 0.30 7.30
C GLU A 44 -0.48 1.30 6.29
N ALA A 45 -0.19 1.14 5.00
CA ALA A 45 -0.74 1.98 3.94
C ALA A 45 -2.27 1.91 3.89
N VAL A 46 -2.85 0.70 3.91
CA VAL A 46 -4.31 0.50 3.93
C VAL A 46 -4.93 1.12 5.18
N GLY A 47 -4.31 0.93 6.35
CA GLY A 47 -4.80 1.47 7.63
C GLY A 47 -4.76 3.00 7.74
N LYS A 48 -4.03 3.68 6.85
CA LYS A 48 -3.96 5.15 6.78
C LYS A 48 -4.96 5.76 5.79
N LEU A 49 -5.71 4.96 5.05
CA LEU A 49 -6.79 5.47 4.20
C LEU A 49 -7.89 6.06 5.08
N SER A 50 -8.34 7.26 4.72
CA SER A 50 -9.46 7.95 5.37
C SER A 50 -10.81 7.28 5.09
N VAL A 51 -10.88 6.40 4.08
CA VAL A 51 -12.06 5.63 3.70
C VAL A 51 -11.65 4.16 3.62
N GLU A 52 -12.43 3.27 4.25
CA GLU A 52 -12.18 1.84 4.17
C GLU A 52 -12.51 1.31 2.75
N PRO A 53 -11.56 0.65 2.06
CA PRO A 53 -11.83 0.11 0.73
C PRO A 53 -12.65 -1.17 0.81
N GLY A 54 -13.59 -1.36 -0.11
CA GLY A 54 -14.31 -2.64 -0.24
C GLY A 54 -13.52 -3.71 -0.99
N VAL A 55 -12.58 -3.30 -1.86
CA VAL A 55 -11.73 -4.19 -2.66
C VAL A 55 -10.31 -3.62 -2.73
N LEU A 56 -9.30 -4.48 -2.60
CA LEU A 56 -7.90 -4.18 -2.85
C LEU A 56 -7.45 -4.88 -4.14
N LEU A 57 -6.94 -4.10 -5.10
CA LEU A 57 -6.26 -4.61 -6.29
C LEU A 57 -4.76 -4.60 -6.01
N ASN A 58 -4.19 -5.78 -5.78
CA ASN A 58 -2.80 -5.91 -5.31
C ASN A 58 -1.90 -6.44 -6.44
N ASP A 59 -0.67 -5.96 -6.51
CA ASP A 59 0.33 -6.49 -7.45
C ASP A 59 0.82 -7.86 -6.99
N ALA A 60 0.36 -8.93 -7.65
CA ALA A 60 0.77 -10.34 -7.46
C ALA A 60 0.69 -10.95 -6.03
N VAL A 61 0.13 -10.25 -5.03
CA VAL A 61 0.12 -10.73 -3.63
C VAL A 61 -1.24 -10.61 -2.92
N THR A 62 -1.47 -11.52 -1.96
CA THR A 62 -2.53 -11.37 -0.95
C THR A 62 -1.90 -10.93 0.36
N ILE A 63 -2.33 -9.77 0.87
CA ILE A 63 -1.79 -9.19 2.09
C ILE A 63 -2.42 -9.94 3.28
N PRO A 64 -1.62 -10.60 4.14
CA PRO A 64 -2.14 -11.25 5.34
C PRO A 64 -2.70 -10.21 6.31
N LEU A 65 -3.65 -10.61 7.16
CA LEU A 65 -4.20 -9.77 8.25
C LEU A 65 -4.96 -8.50 7.78
N ILE A 66 -5.43 -8.48 6.54
CA ILE A 66 -6.48 -7.55 6.09
C ILE A 66 -7.85 -8.08 6.57
N PRO A 67 -8.78 -7.21 7.02
CA PRO A 67 -10.11 -7.64 7.42
C PRO A 67 -10.81 -8.50 6.35
N PRO A 68 -11.47 -9.61 6.73
CA PRO A 68 -11.97 -10.60 5.79
C PRO A 68 -13.12 -10.09 4.90
N HIS A 69 -13.76 -8.97 5.27
CA HIS A 69 -14.79 -8.33 4.45
C HIS A 69 -14.22 -7.48 3.31
N ILE A 70 -12.92 -7.16 3.35
CA ILE A 70 -12.22 -6.47 2.26
C ILE A 70 -11.72 -7.51 1.27
N VAL A 71 -12.28 -7.50 0.06
CA VAL A 71 -11.92 -8.46 -0.98
C VAL A 71 -10.54 -8.12 -1.52
N GLN A 72 -9.66 -9.10 -1.68
CA GLN A 72 -8.34 -8.90 -2.30
C GLN A 72 -8.30 -9.60 -3.66
N VAL A 73 -7.89 -8.87 -4.70
CA VAL A 73 -7.72 -9.38 -6.06
C VAL A 73 -6.27 -9.13 -6.48
N PRO A 74 -5.41 -10.15 -6.40
CA PRO A 74 -4.07 -10.09 -6.97
C PRO A 74 -4.16 -10.01 -8.51
N ILE A 75 -3.47 -9.04 -9.11
CA ILE A 75 -3.39 -8.80 -10.56
C ILE A 75 -1.99 -9.04 -11.11
#